data_AF-A0A8H4NWR7-F1
#
_entry.id   AF-A0A8H4NWR7-F1
#
_cell.length_a   1.000
_cell.length_b   1.000
_cell.length_c   1.000
_cell.angle_alpha   90.00
_cell.angle_beta   90.00
_cell.angle_gamma   90.00
#
_symmetry.space_group_name_H-M   'P 1'
#
loop_
_entity.id
_entity.type
_entity.pdbx_description
1 polymer ?
#
loop_
_entity_poly.entity_id
_entity_poly.type
_entity_poly.pdbx_seq_one_letter_code
_entity_poly.pdbx_strand_id
1 'polypeptide(L)'
;MVSPVPDQHRIVAKRLSCASLNQQQKWTPRRNFLSRSPVACASVQTFGNPSDPAVILVPGNVESMITWAKGLIEKLQSSQDGKKYFIIRFDQRDTGLSTEFPVPGGYSIGDMAGDVEGLADHLNLSDPSKGFHVVGVSKGGPIAYTVAARRPLQIKSLTLMYASPGVSAELPIKEGLDLGFQPMLGGFGDMRETAIKLGMVQYDALTTQPDAEERKEAEKLVIRLTERDIKGGTLYSKAPNHGAASHEKDGWPGVDMLKKG
;
A
#
# COMPACT_ATOMS: atom_id res chain seq x y z
N MET A 1 -17.13 32.48 27.37
CA MET A 1 -17.05 31.00 27.42
C MET A 1 -17.01 30.51 25.98
N VAL A 2 -15.82 30.16 25.51
CA VAL A 2 -15.62 29.60 24.17
C VAL A 2 -16.06 28.13 24.24
N SER A 3 -17.11 27.77 23.51
CA SER A 3 -17.53 26.37 23.39
C SER A 3 -16.43 25.57 22.70
N PRO A 4 -16.07 24.37 23.18
CA PRO A 4 -15.08 23.55 22.51
C PRO A 4 -15.60 23.10 21.15
N VAL A 5 -14.78 23.31 20.11
CA VAL A 5 -15.01 22.76 18.77
C VAL A 5 -15.03 21.24 18.88
N PRO A 6 -16.05 20.53 18.36
CA PRO A 6 -16.07 19.07 18.37
C PRO A 6 -14.89 18.53 17.58
N ASP A 7 -14.14 17.63 18.18
CA ASP A 7 -13.01 16.91 17.59
C ASP A 7 -13.48 16.14 16.33
N GLN A 8 -13.21 16.70 15.15
CA GLN A 8 -13.61 16.13 13.85
C GLN A 8 -12.72 14.97 13.41
N HIS A 9 -11.73 14.58 14.21
CA HIS A 9 -10.94 13.38 14.01
C HIS A 9 -11.73 12.13 14.44
N ARG A 10 -12.80 11.79 13.69
CA ARG A 10 -13.31 10.42 13.70
C ARG A 10 -12.25 9.53 13.06
N ILE A 11 -11.28 9.07 13.87
CA ILE A 11 -10.46 7.89 13.57
C ILE A 11 -11.43 6.71 13.57
N VAL A 12 -12.09 6.46 12.44
CA VAL A 12 -12.72 5.17 12.21
C VAL A 12 -11.59 4.23 11.80
N ALA A 13 -10.77 3.81 12.77
CA ALA A 13 -9.93 2.63 12.64
C ALA A 13 -10.86 1.41 12.63
N LYS A 14 -11.62 1.22 11.55
CA LYS A 14 -12.35 -0.02 11.33
C LYS A 14 -11.32 -1.06 10.93
N ARG A 15 -10.92 -1.87 11.92
CA ARG A 15 -10.23 -3.13 11.69
C ARG A 15 -11.12 -3.98 10.80
N LEU A 16 -10.88 -4.00 9.50
CA LEU A 16 -11.47 -4.98 8.57
C LEU A 16 -10.72 -6.31 8.78
N SER A 17 -10.90 -6.89 9.97
CA SER A 17 -10.43 -8.24 10.28
C SER A 17 -11.41 -9.22 9.66
N CYS A 18 -10.90 -10.11 8.81
CA CYS A 18 -11.63 -11.24 8.23
C CYS A 18 -12.39 -12.08 9.32
N ALA A 19 -12.02 -12.00 10.61
CA ALA A 19 -12.62 -12.74 11.72
C ALA A 19 -13.77 -12.02 12.48
N SER A 20 -13.97 -10.70 12.32
CA SER A 20 -15.02 -9.95 13.05
C SER A 20 -16.22 -9.57 12.17
N LEU A 21 -16.30 -10.11 10.96
CA LEU A 21 -17.35 -9.77 10.00
C LEU A 21 -18.49 -10.77 10.13
N ASN A 22 -19.67 -10.29 10.58
CA ASN A 22 -20.93 -11.00 10.37
C ASN A 22 -21.06 -11.41 8.90
N GLN A 23 -21.71 -12.53 8.60
CA GLN A 23 -21.80 -13.16 7.27
C GLN A 23 -22.18 -12.22 6.10
N GLN A 24 -22.70 -11.02 6.36
CA GLN A 24 -23.03 -9.99 5.37
C GLN A 24 -21.89 -9.00 5.02
N GLN A 25 -20.75 -9.02 5.74
CA GLN A 25 -19.62 -8.10 5.51
C GLN A 25 -18.32 -8.78 5.12
N LYS A 26 -18.34 -10.07 4.76
CA LYS A 26 -17.19 -10.73 4.12
C LYS A 26 -16.94 -10.06 2.77
N TRP A 27 -15.84 -9.31 2.63
CA TRP A 27 -15.33 -8.96 1.31
C TRP A 27 -14.88 -10.27 0.65
N THR A 28 -15.61 -10.65 -0.39
CA THR A 28 -15.20 -11.66 -1.37
C THR A 28 -15.18 -10.90 -2.69
N PRO A 29 -14.08 -10.93 -3.46
CA PRO A 29 -14.05 -10.37 -4.81
C PRO A 29 -15.23 -10.95 -5.59
N ARG A 30 -15.96 -10.10 -6.31
CA ARG A 30 -17.03 -10.59 -7.20
C ARG A 30 -16.42 -11.63 -8.14
N ARG A 31 -17.06 -12.81 -8.18
CA ARG A 31 -16.80 -13.84 -9.18
C ARG A 31 -16.77 -13.19 -10.57
N ASN A 32 -15.72 -13.49 -11.33
CA ASN A 32 -15.49 -13.17 -12.75
C ASN A 32 -14.26 -12.31 -13.08
N PHE A 33 -13.21 -12.32 -12.25
CA PHE A 33 -11.85 -12.23 -12.79
C PHE A 33 -11.25 -13.64 -12.75
N LEU A 34 -10.94 -14.19 -13.92
CA LEU A 34 -10.20 -15.45 -14.08
C LEU A 34 -8.75 -15.25 -13.59
N SER A 35 -8.52 -15.09 -12.29
CA SER A 35 -7.20 -14.98 -11.69
C SER A 35 -6.86 -16.25 -10.91
N ARG A 36 -5.66 -16.76 -11.15
CA ARG A 36 -5.07 -17.94 -10.47
C ARG A 36 -4.63 -17.65 -9.02
N SER A 37 -4.91 -16.46 -8.48
CA SER A 37 -4.39 -15.99 -7.18
C SER A 37 -5.41 -16.17 -6.03
N PRO A 38 -4.96 -16.43 -4.78
CA PRO A 38 -5.88 -16.46 -3.63
C PRO A 38 -6.42 -15.06 -3.31
N VAL A 39 -7.64 -15.02 -2.78
CA VAL A 39 -8.32 -13.80 -2.33
C VAL A 39 -7.59 -13.19 -1.13
N ALA A 40 -7.23 -11.90 -1.20
CA ALA A 40 -6.53 -11.18 -0.13
C ALA A 40 -7.44 -10.19 0.61
N CYS A 41 -7.64 -10.37 1.93
CA CYS A 41 -8.28 -9.38 2.80
C CYS A 41 -7.31 -8.20 3.01
N ALA A 42 -7.72 -6.97 2.68
CA ALA A 42 -6.92 -5.77 2.91
C ALA A 42 -7.28 -5.06 4.23
N SER A 43 -6.26 -4.72 5.02
CA SER A 43 -6.38 -3.81 6.16
C SER A 43 -6.32 -2.36 5.67
N VAL A 44 -7.33 -1.56 6.02
CA VAL A 44 -7.53 -0.21 5.46
C VAL A 44 -7.75 0.80 6.58
N GLN A 45 -7.22 2.00 6.41
CA GLN A 45 -7.51 3.16 7.24
C GLN A 45 -7.90 4.37 6.37
N THR A 46 -8.92 5.09 6.81
CA THR A 46 -9.46 6.23 6.08
C THR A 46 -9.48 7.49 6.93
N PHE A 47 -9.30 8.66 6.31
CA PHE A 47 -9.29 9.97 6.95
C PHE A 47 -10.10 10.97 6.12
N GLY A 48 -10.86 11.85 6.79
CA GLY A 48 -11.65 12.89 6.12
C GLY A 48 -13.09 12.45 5.84
N ASN A 49 -13.81 13.23 5.04
CA ASN A 49 -15.21 12.96 4.71
C ASN A 49 -15.29 12.10 3.43
N PRO A 50 -15.95 10.94 3.42
CA PRO A 50 -16.15 10.11 2.22
C PRO A 50 -16.86 10.79 1.03
N SER A 51 -17.39 11.99 1.23
CA SER A 51 -17.99 12.83 0.18
C SER A 51 -16.97 13.74 -0.52
N ASP A 52 -15.80 13.94 0.08
CA ASP A 52 -14.69 14.69 -0.51
C ASP A 52 -13.99 13.84 -1.61
N PRO A 53 -13.26 14.46 -2.56
CA PRO A 53 -12.46 13.73 -3.53
C PRO A 53 -11.52 12.71 -2.87
N ALA A 54 -11.58 11.45 -3.30
CA ALA A 54 -10.83 10.37 -2.69
C ALA A 54 -9.38 10.31 -3.20
N VAL A 55 -8.46 9.93 -2.31
CA VAL A 55 -7.04 9.69 -2.62
C VAL A 55 -6.65 8.34 -2.05
N ILE A 56 -6.29 7.37 -2.91
CA ILE A 56 -5.77 6.08 -2.50
C ILE A 56 -4.24 6.12 -2.52
N LEU A 57 -3.64 5.84 -1.37
CA LEU A 57 -2.19 5.78 -1.17
C LEU A 57 -1.72 4.33 -1.26
N VAL A 58 -0.97 4.00 -2.32
CA VAL A 58 -0.49 2.65 -2.63
C VAL A 58 0.97 2.52 -2.17
N PRO A 59 1.24 1.76 -1.09
CA PRO A 59 2.58 1.68 -0.48
C PRO A 59 3.55 0.86 -1.35
N GLY A 60 4.83 1.00 -1.05
CA GLY A 60 5.94 0.40 -1.78
C GLY A 60 6.21 -1.07 -1.43
N ASN A 61 7.39 -1.54 -1.84
CA ASN A 61 7.84 -2.91 -1.59
C ASN A 61 7.90 -3.18 -0.09
N VAL A 62 7.23 -4.26 0.38
CA VAL A 62 7.15 -4.70 1.77
C VAL A 62 6.64 -3.65 2.79
N GLU A 63 6.13 -2.52 2.31
CA GLU A 63 5.65 -1.44 3.15
C GLU A 63 4.26 -1.73 3.71
N SER A 64 4.06 -1.33 4.96
CA SER A 64 2.75 -1.21 5.58
C SER A 64 2.23 0.22 5.44
N MET A 65 0.92 0.40 5.55
CA MET A 65 0.26 1.71 5.53
C MET A 65 0.84 2.72 6.53
N ILE A 66 1.53 2.26 7.57
CA ILE A 66 2.14 3.11 8.60
C ILE A 66 3.30 3.96 8.04
N THR A 67 3.86 3.62 6.87
CA THR A 67 4.90 4.42 6.21
C THR A 67 4.37 5.74 5.66
N TRP A 68 3.05 5.84 5.44
CA TRP A 68 2.40 7.11 5.12
C TRP A 68 2.30 7.98 6.38
N ALA A 69 3.32 8.81 6.59
CA ALA A 69 3.48 9.69 7.76
C ALA A 69 2.21 10.49 8.11
N LYS A 70 1.97 10.72 9.41
CA LYS A 70 0.79 11.46 9.87
C LYS A 70 0.77 12.88 9.29
N GLY A 71 1.94 13.53 9.27
CA GLY A 71 2.08 14.89 8.71
C GLY A 71 1.70 14.99 7.23
N LEU A 72 1.92 13.94 6.43
CA LEU A 72 1.46 13.91 5.03
C LEU A 72 -0.08 13.85 4.98
N ILE A 73 -0.68 12.96 5.77
CA ILE A 73 -2.14 12.83 5.84
C ILE A 73 -2.78 14.15 6.26
N GLU A 74 -2.25 14.79 7.29
CA GLU A 74 -2.73 16.09 7.78
C GLU A 74 -2.60 17.18 6.71
N LYS A 75 -1.47 17.25 5.99
CA LYS A 75 -1.27 18.21 4.89
C LYS A 75 -2.27 18.00 3.75
N LEU A 76 -2.58 16.75 3.41
CA LEU A 76 -3.59 16.44 2.40
C LEU A 76 -5.01 16.80 2.88
N GLN A 77 -5.31 16.64 4.17
CA GLN A 77 -6.62 17.04 4.72
C GLN A 77 -6.79 18.55 4.90
N SER A 78 -5.69 19.29 5.00
CA SER A 78 -5.65 20.75 5.26
C SER A 78 -4.90 21.50 4.15
N SER A 79 -5.11 21.10 2.89
CA SER A 79 -4.36 21.65 1.78
C SER A 79 -4.58 23.17 1.62
N GLN A 80 -3.52 23.88 1.21
CA GLN A 80 -3.50 25.36 1.18
C GLN A 80 -4.49 25.97 0.17
N ASP A 81 -4.93 25.21 -0.83
CA ASP A 81 -5.93 25.65 -1.80
C ASP A 81 -7.38 25.47 -1.30
N GLY A 82 -7.56 25.08 -0.03
CA GLY A 82 -8.85 24.89 0.61
C GLY A 82 -9.54 23.57 0.24
N LYS A 83 -8.92 22.75 -0.63
CA LYS A 83 -9.47 21.43 -0.96
C LYS A 83 -9.27 20.47 0.21
N LYS A 84 -10.29 19.66 0.44
CA LYS A 84 -10.24 18.54 1.39
C LYS A 84 -10.29 17.26 0.58
N TYR A 85 -9.61 16.24 1.09
CA TYR A 85 -9.53 14.94 0.45
C TYR A 85 -9.91 13.84 1.42
N PHE A 86 -10.60 12.83 0.90
CA PHE A 86 -10.84 11.56 1.59
C PHE A 86 -9.64 10.64 1.38
N ILE A 87 -8.76 10.56 2.38
CA ILE A 87 -7.51 9.82 2.27
C ILE A 87 -7.71 8.37 2.67
N ILE A 88 -7.25 7.46 1.83
CA ILE A 88 -7.34 6.02 2.03
C ILE A 88 -5.92 5.45 1.96
N ARG A 89 -5.46 4.85 3.05
CA ARG A 89 -4.22 4.06 3.10
C ARG A 89 -4.55 2.63 3.47
N PHE A 90 -3.78 1.68 2.98
CA PHE A 90 -4.03 0.26 3.22
C PHE A 90 -2.72 -0.52 3.25
N ASP A 91 -2.75 -1.70 3.85
CA ASP A 91 -1.63 -2.64 3.82
C ASP A 91 -1.75 -3.53 2.58
N GLN A 92 -0.65 -3.71 1.85
CA GLN A 92 -0.58 -4.64 0.74
C GLN A 92 -0.63 -6.09 1.23
N ARG A 93 -0.80 -7.05 0.29
CA ARG A 93 -0.53 -8.47 0.56
C ARG A 93 0.80 -8.63 1.30
N ASP A 94 0.87 -9.52 2.29
CA ASP A 94 2.05 -9.77 3.13
C ASP A 94 2.52 -8.64 4.06
N THR A 95 1.80 -7.51 4.14
CA THR A 95 2.21 -6.39 4.99
C THR A 95 1.17 -6.00 6.02
N GLY A 96 1.62 -5.34 7.08
CA GLY A 96 0.79 -4.73 8.11
C GLY A 96 -0.19 -5.69 8.77
N LEU A 97 -1.49 -5.54 8.52
CA LEU A 97 -2.54 -6.45 9.01
C LEU A 97 -3.34 -7.12 7.87
N SER A 98 -2.89 -6.98 6.62
CA SER A 98 -3.49 -7.65 5.46
C SER A 98 -3.12 -9.13 5.39
N THR A 99 -3.78 -9.88 4.51
CA THR A 99 -3.55 -11.32 4.35
C THR A 99 -2.07 -11.66 4.15
N GLU A 100 -1.61 -12.68 4.88
CA GLU A 100 -0.26 -13.25 4.84
C GLU A 100 -0.21 -14.44 3.89
N PHE A 101 0.86 -14.49 3.09
CA PHE A 101 1.20 -15.56 2.15
C PHE A 101 2.57 -16.11 2.57
N PRO A 102 2.62 -17.15 3.42
CA PRO A 102 3.88 -17.67 3.97
C PRO A 102 4.72 -18.44 2.93
N VAL A 103 4.22 -18.64 1.72
CA VAL A 103 4.92 -19.35 0.64
C VAL A 103 5.28 -18.36 -0.49
N PRO A 104 6.55 -18.37 -0.95
CA PRO A 104 7.02 -17.62 -2.12
C PRO A 104 6.14 -17.78 -3.38
N GLY A 105 5.67 -16.67 -3.92
CA GLY A 105 4.91 -16.62 -5.16
C GLY A 105 3.41 -16.88 -4.97
N GLY A 106 2.59 -16.40 -5.91
CA GLY A 106 1.13 -16.60 -5.88
C GLY A 106 0.29 -15.36 -6.21
N TYR A 107 0.92 -14.23 -6.50
CA TYR A 107 0.25 -13.04 -7.02
C TYR A 107 1.21 -12.23 -7.90
N SER A 108 0.65 -11.41 -8.81
CA SER A 108 1.41 -10.45 -9.61
C SER A 108 1.06 -9.00 -9.25
N ILE A 109 1.78 -8.03 -9.82
CA ILE A 109 1.39 -6.60 -9.78
C ILE A 109 -0.04 -6.41 -10.30
N GLY A 110 -0.50 -7.24 -11.24
CA GLY A 110 -1.87 -7.20 -11.75
C GLY A 110 -2.91 -7.61 -10.71
N ASP A 111 -2.60 -8.61 -9.87
CA ASP A 111 -3.44 -8.99 -8.74
C ASP A 111 -3.45 -7.89 -7.66
N MET A 112 -2.28 -7.29 -7.37
CA MET A 112 -2.18 -6.16 -6.42
C MET A 112 -2.94 -4.92 -6.93
N ALA A 113 -2.93 -4.67 -8.24
CA ALA A 113 -3.78 -3.64 -8.85
C ALA A 113 -5.26 -4.00 -8.68
N GLY A 114 -5.63 -5.26 -8.91
CA GLY A 114 -6.98 -5.77 -8.65
C GLY A 114 -7.47 -5.56 -7.21
N ASP A 115 -6.57 -5.65 -6.22
CA ASP A 115 -6.91 -5.35 -4.82
C ASP A 115 -7.26 -3.87 -4.63
N VAL A 116 -6.53 -2.95 -5.28
CA VAL A 116 -6.81 -1.50 -5.26
C VAL A 116 -8.13 -1.19 -5.96
N GLU A 117 -8.39 -1.85 -7.09
CA GLU A 117 -9.65 -1.74 -7.82
C GLU A 117 -10.84 -2.23 -6.96
N GLY A 118 -10.68 -3.38 -6.31
CA GLY A 118 -11.68 -3.94 -5.40
C GLY A 118 -11.90 -3.06 -4.16
N LEU A 119 -10.86 -2.38 -3.67
CA LEU A 119 -10.97 -1.38 -2.61
C LEU A 119 -11.77 -0.15 -3.08
N ALA A 120 -11.49 0.35 -4.29
CA ALA A 120 -12.23 1.47 -4.86
C ALA A 120 -13.71 1.13 -5.07
N ASP A 121 -14.01 -0.09 -5.55
CA ASP A 121 -15.39 -0.58 -5.68
C ASP A 121 -16.09 -0.70 -4.32
N HIS A 122 -15.42 -1.24 -3.31
CA HIS A 122 -15.98 -1.38 -1.97
C HIS A 122 -16.32 -0.02 -1.34
N LEU A 123 -15.52 1.00 -1.62
CA LEU A 123 -15.72 2.36 -1.15
C LEU A 123 -16.64 3.19 -2.07
N ASN A 124 -17.25 2.57 -3.09
CA ASN A 124 -18.11 3.23 -4.08
C ASN A 124 -17.43 4.44 -4.76
N LEU A 125 -16.15 4.31 -5.10
CA LEU A 125 -15.37 5.34 -5.82
C LEU A 125 -15.42 5.18 -7.34
N SER A 126 -16.06 4.10 -7.79
CA SER A 126 -16.21 3.71 -9.20
C SER A 126 -17.24 4.54 -9.96
N ASP A 127 -18.02 5.35 -9.24
CA ASP A 127 -18.91 6.34 -9.83
C ASP A 127 -18.08 7.39 -10.59
N PRO A 128 -18.26 7.56 -11.92
CA PRO A 128 -17.52 8.54 -12.71
C PRO A 128 -17.67 9.99 -12.21
N SER A 129 -18.76 10.32 -11.52
CA SER A 129 -18.95 11.64 -10.92
C SER A 129 -18.07 11.86 -9.69
N LYS A 130 -17.68 10.79 -8.99
CA LYS A 130 -16.78 10.83 -7.83
C LYS A 130 -15.33 10.68 -8.24
N GLY A 131 -15.00 9.60 -8.94
CA GLY A 131 -13.63 9.20 -9.24
C GLY A 131 -12.69 9.18 -8.03
N PHE A 132 -11.41 8.96 -8.26
CA PHE A 132 -10.38 9.02 -7.22
C PHE A 132 -9.00 9.36 -7.79
N HIS A 133 -8.15 9.93 -6.94
CA HIS A 133 -6.73 10.10 -7.19
C HIS A 133 -5.99 8.86 -6.69
N VAL A 134 -4.95 8.44 -7.40
CA VAL A 134 -4.08 7.35 -6.96
C VAL A 134 -2.64 7.84 -6.84
N VAL A 135 -2.02 7.55 -5.69
CA VAL A 135 -0.63 7.89 -5.40
C VAL A 135 0.14 6.60 -5.20
N GLY A 136 1.09 6.33 -6.09
CA GLY A 136 1.92 5.14 -6.09
C GLY A 136 3.35 5.46 -5.72
N VAL A 137 3.92 4.64 -4.83
CA VAL A 137 5.25 4.88 -4.29
C VAL A 137 6.17 3.68 -4.50
N SER A 138 7.35 3.84 -5.12
CA SER A 138 8.21 2.71 -5.51
C SER A 138 7.42 1.63 -6.27
N LYS A 139 7.30 0.40 -5.73
CA LYS A 139 6.46 -0.70 -6.27
C LYS A 139 4.98 -0.33 -6.35
N GLY A 140 4.50 0.56 -5.49
CA GLY A 140 3.17 1.14 -5.57
C GLY A 140 2.95 1.93 -6.86
N GLY A 141 4.02 2.39 -7.54
CA GLY A 141 3.93 3.05 -8.84
C GLY A 141 3.38 2.14 -9.94
N PRO A 142 4.00 0.97 -10.21
CA PRO A 142 3.45 -0.05 -11.10
C PRO A 142 2.03 -0.47 -10.83
N ILE A 143 1.69 -0.62 -9.56
CA ILE A 143 0.32 -0.93 -9.15
C ILE A 143 -0.60 0.24 -9.54
N ALA A 144 -0.22 1.47 -9.17
CA ALA A 144 -1.02 2.67 -9.43
C ALA A 144 -1.21 2.95 -10.93
N TYR A 145 -0.17 2.85 -11.77
CA TYR A 145 -0.33 3.07 -13.20
C TYR A 145 -1.14 1.95 -13.87
N THR A 146 -1.09 0.72 -13.33
CA THR A 146 -1.92 -0.40 -13.82
C THR A 146 -3.39 -0.12 -13.56
N VAL A 147 -3.73 0.33 -12.34
CA VAL A 147 -5.09 0.80 -12.00
C VAL A 147 -5.50 1.97 -12.89
N ALA A 148 -4.61 2.94 -13.10
CA ALA A 148 -4.89 4.10 -13.94
C ALA A 148 -5.23 3.72 -15.39
N ALA A 149 -4.50 2.77 -15.96
CA ALA A 149 -4.74 2.27 -17.32
C ALA A 149 -6.03 1.44 -17.44
N ARG A 150 -6.38 0.68 -16.40
CA ARG A 150 -7.60 -0.15 -16.37
C ARG A 150 -8.87 0.65 -16.04
N ARG A 151 -8.75 1.76 -15.32
CA ARG A 151 -9.88 2.59 -14.86
C ARG A 151 -9.75 4.06 -15.28
N PRO A 152 -9.46 4.37 -16.57
CA PRO A 152 -9.09 5.72 -16.99
C PRO A 152 -10.22 6.75 -16.80
N LEU A 153 -11.48 6.32 -16.83
CA LEU A 153 -12.64 7.21 -16.64
C LEU A 153 -12.91 7.57 -15.18
N GLN A 154 -12.32 6.85 -14.22
CA GLN A 154 -12.53 7.06 -12.79
C GLN A 154 -11.31 7.68 -12.10
N ILE A 155 -10.16 7.70 -12.79
CA ILE A 155 -8.90 8.20 -12.24
C ILE A 155 -8.79 9.70 -12.52
N LYS A 156 -8.82 10.49 -11.45
CA LYS A 156 -8.71 11.96 -11.52
C LYS A 156 -7.26 12.43 -11.69
N SER A 157 -6.32 11.74 -11.06
CA SER A 157 -4.89 11.92 -11.29
C SER A 157 -4.10 10.67 -10.86
N LEU A 158 -2.93 10.51 -11.48
CA LEU A 158 -1.92 9.54 -11.10
C LEU A 158 -0.68 10.30 -10.62
N THR A 159 -0.26 10.05 -9.37
CA THR A 159 0.98 10.59 -8.81
C THR A 159 1.96 9.43 -8.58
N LEU A 160 3.17 9.55 -9.11
CA LEU A 160 4.23 8.55 -8.97
C LEU A 160 5.40 9.14 -8.18
N MET A 161 5.81 8.45 -7.13
CA MET A 161 6.90 8.86 -6.25
C MET A 161 8.01 7.82 -6.30
N TYR A 162 9.20 8.23 -6.76
CA TYR A 162 10.42 7.41 -6.89
C TYR A 162 10.15 6.01 -7.48
N ALA A 163 9.29 5.96 -8.49
CA ALA A 163 8.88 4.76 -9.20
C ALA A 163 9.47 4.72 -10.61
N SER A 164 9.50 3.53 -11.22
CA SER A 164 9.87 3.33 -12.61
C SER A 164 8.71 2.73 -13.40
N PRO A 165 8.66 2.92 -14.74
CA PRO A 165 7.72 2.18 -15.59
C PRO A 165 8.04 0.67 -15.59
N GLY A 166 9.28 0.30 -15.22
CA GLY A 166 9.67 -1.06 -14.93
C GLY A 166 11.16 -1.30 -14.87
N VAL A 167 11.57 -2.55 -15.05
CA VAL A 167 12.96 -2.93 -15.32
C VAL A 167 13.12 -2.99 -16.84
N SER A 168 13.93 -2.10 -17.40
CA SER A 168 14.29 -2.09 -18.83
C SER A 168 15.80 -2.03 -18.95
N ALA A 169 16.36 -2.72 -19.95
CA ALA A 169 17.78 -2.66 -20.29
C ALA A 169 18.23 -1.24 -20.71
N GLU A 170 17.27 -0.39 -21.10
CA GLU A 170 17.51 1.01 -21.50
C GLU A 170 17.51 1.97 -20.31
N LEU A 171 16.99 1.55 -19.14
CA LEU A 171 17.07 2.37 -17.94
C LEU A 171 18.51 2.39 -17.42
N PRO A 172 19.00 3.51 -16.88
CA PRO A 172 20.39 3.67 -16.43
C PRO A 172 20.77 2.77 -15.24
N ILE A 173 19.89 1.87 -14.82
CA ILE A 173 20.09 0.89 -13.75
C ILE A 173 20.60 -0.41 -14.38
N LYS A 174 21.87 -0.41 -14.83
CA LYS A 174 22.52 -1.60 -15.42
C LYS A 174 22.89 -2.67 -14.39
N GLU A 175 22.92 -2.30 -13.10
CA GLU A 175 23.41 -3.15 -12.00
C GLU A 175 22.32 -3.56 -11.00
N GLY A 176 21.04 -3.35 -11.35
CA GLY A 176 19.92 -3.58 -10.46
C GLY A 176 19.68 -2.39 -9.51
N LEU A 177 18.42 -2.15 -9.18
CA LEU A 177 18.04 -1.15 -8.20
C LEU A 177 18.38 -1.72 -6.82
N ASP A 178 19.58 -1.44 -6.29
CA ASP A 178 19.95 -1.83 -4.93
C ASP A 178 19.19 -0.96 -3.92
N LEU A 179 17.94 -1.35 -3.66
CA LEU A 179 17.08 -0.78 -2.61
C LEU A 179 17.55 -1.18 -1.19
N GLY A 180 18.83 -1.47 -1.01
CA GLY A 180 19.37 -2.03 0.23
C GLY A 180 19.12 -3.53 0.35
N PHE A 181 19.29 -4.29 -0.74
CA PHE A 181 19.26 -5.76 -0.73
C PHE A 181 20.60 -6.38 -0.30
N GLN A 182 21.70 -5.62 -0.35
CA GLN A 182 23.02 -6.03 0.14
C GLN A 182 23.04 -6.70 1.53
N PRO A 183 22.28 -6.23 2.54
CA PRO A 183 22.45 -6.79 3.86
C PRO A 183 21.75 -8.17 3.99
N MET A 184 20.87 -8.58 3.04
CA MET A 184 20.36 -9.96 2.94
C MET A 184 21.45 -11.01 2.61
N LEU A 185 22.53 -10.61 1.94
CA LEU A 185 23.61 -11.53 1.55
C LEU A 185 24.75 -11.59 2.58
N GLY A 186 24.81 -10.64 3.51
CA GLY A 186 25.89 -10.52 4.50
C GLY A 186 25.74 -11.42 5.73
N GLY A 187 24.66 -12.19 5.85
CA GLY A 187 24.33 -12.91 7.08
C GLY A 187 23.97 -11.92 8.19
N PHE A 188 22.72 -11.50 8.22
CA PHE A 188 22.22 -10.70 9.34
C PHE A 188 22.28 -11.53 10.63
N GLY A 189 22.80 -10.93 11.71
CA GLY A 189 22.75 -11.52 13.04
C GLY A 189 21.30 -11.70 13.53
N ASP A 190 20.82 -10.80 14.39
CA ASP A 190 19.41 -10.84 14.81
C ASP A 190 18.50 -10.29 13.69
N MET A 191 17.73 -11.20 13.07
CA MET A 191 16.79 -10.88 11.98
C MET A 191 15.64 -9.97 12.43
N ARG A 192 15.22 -10.07 13.69
CA ARG A 192 14.17 -9.22 14.25
C ARG A 192 14.67 -7.78 14.35
N GLU A 193 15.84 -7.59 14.97
CA GLU A 193 16.46 -6.26 15.10
C GLU A 193 16.75 -5.63 13.74
N THR A 194 17.22 -6.45 12.80
CA THR A 194 17.43 -6.03 11.41
C THR A 194 16.14 -5.52 10.77
N ALA A 195 15.04 -6.27 10.90
CA ALA A 195 13.76 -5.89 10.32
C ALA A 195 13.21 -4.60 10.95
N ILE A 196 13.36 -4.43 12.26
CA ILE A 196 12.98 -3.19 12.95
C ILE A 196 13.80 -2.01 12.44
N LYS A 197 15.13 -2.17 12.35
CA LYS A 197 16.02 -1.13 11.84
C LYS A 197 15.70 -0.75 10.40
N LEU A 198 15.48 -1.72 9.52
CA LEU A 198 15.12 -1.46 8.12
C LEU A 198 13.76 -0.77 8.02
N GLY A 199 12.77 -1.17 8.82
CA GLY A 199 11.47 -0.51 8.88
C GLY A 199 11.58 0.96 9.31
N MET A 200 12.43 1.25 10.29
CA MET A 200 12.68 2.64 10.73
C MET A 200 13.47 3.45 9.70
N VAL A 201 14.47 2.87 9.02
CA VAL A 201 15.17 3.53 7.92
C VAL A 201 14.20 3.89 6.79
N GLN A 202 13.28 2.97 6.45
CA GLN A 202 12.26 3.22 5.45
C GLN A 202 11.28 4.31 5.90
N TYR A 203 10.84 4.29 7.14
CA TYR A 203 10.01 5.37 7.70
C TYR A 203 10.73 6.73 7.60
N ASP A 204 11.95 6.82 8.14
CA ASP A 204 12.75 8.05 8.16
C ASP A 204 12.99 8.59 6.73
N ALA A 205 13.23 7.71 5.74
CA ALA A 205 13.44 8.09 4.35
C ALA A 205 12.19 8.71 3.68
N LEU A 206 10.99 8.34 4.14
CA LEU A 206 9.72 8.78 3.56
C LEU A 206 9.05 9.90 4.35
N THR A 207 9.54 10.19 5.55
CA THR A 207 9.05 11.26 6.40
C THR A 207 10.01 12.43 6.38
N THR A 208 9.55 13.62 5.97
CA THR A 208 10.46 14.75 5.77
C THR A 208 10.80 15.55 7.04
N GLN A 209 10.27 15.17 8.22
CA GLN A 209 10.52 15.78 9.55
C GLN A 209 9.56 15.17 10.60
N PRO A 210 9.67 13.87 10.95
CA PRO A 210 8.86 13.35 12.04
C PRO A 210 9.34 13.99 13.36
N ASP A 211 8.42 14.43 14.20
CA ASP A 211 8.79 14.81 15.57
C ASP A 211 9.18 13.58 16.41
N ALA A 212 9.80 13.80 17.56
CA ALA A 212 10.32 12.71 18.40
C ALA A 212 9.22 11.75 18.89
N GLU A 213 8.00 12.25 19.12
CA GLU A 213 6.88 11.43 19.57
C GLU A 213 6.29 10.64 18.40
N GLU A 214 6.12 11.26 17.22
CA GLU A 214 5.68 10.56 16.01
C GLU A 214 6.65 9.42 15.65
N ARG A 215 7.96 9.68 15.70
CA ARG A 215 8.98 8.66 15.42
C ARG A 215 8.95 7.52 16.43
N LYS A 216 8.73 7.81 17.71
CA LYS A 216 8.59 6.81 18.78
C LYS A 216 7.34 5.95 18.61
N GLU A 217 6.23 6.54 18.18
CA GLU A 217 5.02 5.77 17.84
C GLU A 217 5.22 4.92 16.58
N ALA A 218 5.90 5.44 15.56
CA ALA A 218 6.27 4.67 14.37
C ALA A 218 7.13 3.45 14.74
N GLU A 219 8.12 3.62 15.62
CA GLU A 219 8.97 2.52 16.09
C GLU A 219 8.18 1.43 16.82
N LYS A 220 7.25 1.81 17.71
CA LYS A 220 6.35 0.84 18.36
C LYS A 220 5.52 0.05 17.35
N LEU A 221 5.03 0.72 16.30
CA LEU A 221 4.26 0.06 15.24
C LEU A 221 5.15 -0.87 14.41
N VAL A 222 6.35 -0.44 14.02
CA VAL A 222 7.32 -1.27 13.28
C VAL A 222 7.70 -2.52 14.08
N ILE A 223 7.96 -2.40 15.38
CA ILE A 223 8.20 -3.54 16.27
C ILE A 223 7.00 -4.49 16.23
N ARG A 224 5.78 -3.98 16.43
CA ARG A 224 4.57 -4.81 16.43
C ARG A 224 4.35 -5.55 15.12
N LEU A 225 4.59 -4.89 13.99
CA LEU A 225 4.49 -5.52 12.67
C LEU A 225 5.57 -6.59 12.48
N THR A 226 6.80 -6.33 12.94
CA THR A 226 7.88 -7.32 12.89
C THR A 226 7.54 -8.57 13.70
N GLU A 227 7.03 -8.41 14.92
CA GLU A 227 6.59 -9.55 15.76
C GLU A 227 5.47 -10.36 15.11
N ARG A 228 4.53 -9.66 14.45
CA ARG A 228 3.47 -10.31 13.69
C ARG A 228 4.07 -11.12 12.55
N ASP A 229 4.95 -10.53 11.75
CA ASP A 229 5.53 -11.19 10.59
C ASP A 229 6.38 -12.42 11.00
N ILE A 230 7.04 -12.37 12.16
CA ILE A 230 7.72 -13.54 12.76
C ILE A 230 6.70 -14.64 13.06
N LYS A 231 5.61 -14.28 13.76
CA LYS A 231 4.56 -15.24 14.15
C LYS A 231 3.82 -15.83 12.95
N GLY A 232 3.58 -15.02 11.91
CA GLY A 232 2.90 -15.41 10.67
C GLY A 232 3.81 -16.13 9.67
N GLY A 233 5.12 -16.18 9.92
CA GLY A 233 6.12 -16.76 9.02
C GLY A 233 6.41 -15.90 7.78
N THR A 234 5.83 -14.70 7.68
CA THR A 234 5.98 -13.80 6.53
C THR A 234 7.20 -12.91 6.60
N LEU A 235 7.91 -12.88 7.73
CA LEU A 235 9.17 -12.13 7.84
C LEU A 235 10.15 -12.50 6.71
N TYR A 236 10.15 -13.78 6.32
CA TYR A 236 11.04 -14.32 5.29
C TYR A 236 10.39 -14.41 3.91
N SER A 237 9.05 -14.48 3.81
CA SER A 237 8.37 -14.66 2.53
C SER A 237 7.96 -13.33 1.88
N LYS A 238 7.68 -12.27 2.65
CA LYS A 238 7.10 -11.03 2.11
C LYS A 238 7.97 -10.36 1.04
N ALA A 239 9.28 -10.28 1.27
CA ALA A 239 10.21 -9.69 0.32
C ALA A 239 10.36 -10.54 -0.95
N PRO A 240 10.59 -11.87 -0.86
CA PRO A 240 10.52 -12.75 -2.03
C PRO A 240 9.17 -12.72 -2.77
N ASN A 241 8.04 -12.65 -2.07
CA ASN A 241 6.71 -12.57 -2.67
C ASN A 241 6.53 -11.30 -3.49
N HIS A 242 6.79 -10.15 -2.86
CA HIS A 242 6.74 -8.85 -3.50
C HIS A 242 7.75 -8.75 -4.65
N GLY A 243 8.92 -9.37 -4.51
CA GLY A 243 9.92 -9.53 -5.57
C GLY A 243 9.36 -10.32 -6.75
N ALA A 244 8.89 -11.54 -6.51
CA ALA A 244 8.32 -12.44 -7.51
C ALA A 244 7.11 -11.83 -8.24
N ALA A 245 6.27 -11.07 -7.53
CA ALA A 245 5.12 -10.37 -8.13
C ALA A 245 5.52 -9.33 -9.19
N SER A 246 6.79 -8.92 -9.20
CA SER A 246 7.36 -8.00 -10.19
C SER A 246 7.68 -8.67 -11.53
N HIS A 247 7.69 -10.00 -11.58
CA HIS A 247 8.00 -10.78 -12.77
C HIS A 247 6.74 -11.51 -13.23
N GLU A 248 6.25 -11.15 -14.42
CA GLU A 248 5.30 -11.98 -15.16
C GLU A 248 6.03 -12.87 -16.18
N LYS A 249 5.29 -13.81 -16.78
CA LYS A 249 5.82 -14.81 -17.72
C LYS A 249 6.62 -14.20 -18.88
N ASP A 250 6.32 -12.94 -19.23
CA ASP A 250 6.92 -12.18 -20.33
C ASP A 250 7.77 -10.97 -19.86
N GLY A 251 8.06 -10.85 -18.55
CA GLY A 251 8.89 -9.78 -17.97
C GLY A 251 8.17 -8.91 -16.93
N TRP A 252 8.71 -7.71 -16.65
CA TRP A 252 8.02 -6.68 -15.84
C TRP A 252 6.62 -6.43 -16.41
N PRO A 253 5.58 -6.04 -15.63
CA PRO A 253 4.28 -5.67 -16.20
C PRO A 253 4.44 -4.59 -17.28
N GLY A 254 4.53 -5.06 -18.53
CA GLY A 254 4.70 -4.25 -19.71
C GLY A 254 3.35 -3.81 -20.25
N VAL A 255 3.37 -3.19 -21.43
CA VAL A 255 2.17 -2.67 -22.12
C VAL A 255 1.07 -3.74 -22.27
N ASP A 256 1.43 -5.03 -22.34
CA ASP A 256 0.45 -6.12 -22.49
C ASP A 256 -0.38 -6.39 -21.23
N MET A 257 0.09 -6.02 -20.04
CA MET A 257 -0.68 -6.03 -18.80
C MET A 257 -1.76 -4.94 -18.76
N LEU A 258 -1.55 -3.85 -19.51
CA LEU A 258 -2.53 -2.78 -19.69
C LEU A 258 -3.66 -3.17 -20.66
N LYS A 259 -3.43 -4.19 -21.50
CA LYS A 259 -4.41 -4.66 -22.51
C LYS A 259 -5.37 -5.74 -21.99
N LYS A 260 -5.04 -6.39 -20.87
CA LYS A 260 -5.90 -7.41 -20.26
C LYS A 260 -6.82 -6.75 -19.23
N GLY A 261 -8.04 -6.44 -19.68
CA GLY A 261 -9.21 -6.08 -18.88
C GLY A 261 -10.33 -7.07 -19.14
#